data_AF-A0AAN8F0G2-F1
#
_entry.id   AF-A0AAN8F0G2-F1
#
_cell.length_a   1.000
_cell.length_b   1.000
_cell.length_c   1.000
_cell.angle_alpha   90.00
_cell.angle_beta   90.00
_cell.angle_gamma   90.00
#
_symmetry.space_group_name_H-M   'P 1'
#
loop_
_entity.id
_entity.type
_entity.pdbx_description
1 polymer ?
#
loop_
_entity_poly.entity_id
_entity_poly.type
_entity_poly.pdbx_seq_one_letter_code
_entity_poly.pdbx_strand_id
1 'polypeptide(L)'
;TVIYHDCMETAGNIIQSLCDYFVIESLEAHAEFPDKFSEVEEICNELDSMYDVRDRLTTDLTEKQSLLMEVVVRAEDAIVIDDLDLVRKYYTRLRNMDRSVRQAFQLRANNHERFVEALRRLHKIIEQAAKLRCGEPSRKIVSACREAIADDNKSILAKYLKFGV
;
A
#
# COMPACT_ATOMS: atom_id res chain seq x y z
N THR A 1 -35.90 -1.40 -1.37
CA THR A 1 -35.95 0.06 -1.25
C THR A 1 -34.75 0.63 -1.96
N VAL A 2 -34.93 1.63 -2.83
CA VAL A 2 -33.81 2.26 -3.56
C VAL A 2 -33.49 3.59 -2.87
N ILE A 3 -32.23 3.78 -2.50
CA ILE A 3 -31.74 5.02 -1.88
C ILE A 3 -30.82 5.68 -2.90
N TYR A 4 -31.18 6.87 -3.35
CA TYR A 4 -30.34 7.69 -4.22
C TYR A 4 -29.54 8.66 -3.36
N HIS A 5 -28.22 8.56 -3.44
CA HIS A 5 -27.34 9.51 -2.77
C HIS A 5 -25.97 9.51 -3.46
N ASP A 6 -25.38 10.69 -3.63
CA ASP A 6 -24.06 10.86 -4.25
C ASP A 6 -22.90 10.48 -3.32
N CYS A 7 -23.15 10.35 -2.00
CA CYS A 7 -22.13 10.11 -0.99
C CYS A 7 -22.30 8.70 -0.40
N MET A 8 -21.34 7.83 -0.70
CA MET A 8 -21.30 6.44 -0.20
C MET A 8 -21.34 6.37 1.34
N GLU A 9 -20.65 7.28 2.02
CA GLU A 9 -20.58 7.31 3.49
C GLU A 9 -21.93 7.65 4.13
N THR A 10 -22.64 8.62 3.58
CA THR A 10 -23.96 9.04 4.08
C THR A 10 -25.00 7.96 3.80
N ALA A 11 -24.98 7.36 2.61
CA ALA A 11 -25.83 6.23 2.25
C ALA A 11 -25.60 5.03 3.19
N GLY A 12 -24.34 4.72 3.51
CA GLY A 12 -23.99 3.68 4.47
C GLY A 12 -24.56 3.95 5.86
N ASN A 13 -24.39 5.17 6.39
CA ASN A 13 -24.91 5.54 7.70
C ASN A 13 -26.44 5.45 7.79
N ILE A 14 -27.15 5.84 6.71
CA ILE A 14 -28.61 5.73 6.63
C ILE A 14 -29.01 4.25 6.68
N ILE A 15 -28.37 3.38 5.88
CA ILE A 15 -28.67 1.95 5.83
C ILE A 15 -28.40 1.30 7.20
N GLN A 16 -27.27 1.58 7.83
CA GLN A 16 -26.95 1.05 9.17
C GLN A 16 -27.99 1.50 10.20
N SER A 17 -28.33 2.79 10.23
CA SER A 17 -29.33 3.32 11.17
C SER A 17 -30.72 2.69 10.96
N LEU A 18 -31.09 2.41 9.70
CA LEU A 18 -32.34 1.70 9.39
C LEU A 18 -32.28 0.24 9.86
N CYS A 19 -31.18 -0.46 9.62
CA CYS A 19 -31.01 -1.83 10.08
C CYS A 19 -31.02 -1.93 11.61
N ASP A 20 -30.40 -0.99 12.31
CA ASP A 20 -30.43 -0.91 13.77
C ASP A 20 -31.86 -0.65 14.28
N TYR A 21 -32.59 0.26 13.65
CA TYR A 21 -33.97 0.57 14.02
C TYR A 21 -34.92 -0.61 13.81
N PHE A 22 -34.77 -1.34 12.70
CA PHE A 22 -35.62 -2.50 12.37
C PHE A 22 -35.10 -3.82 12.93
N VAL A 23 -33.93 -3.83 13.60
CA VAL A 23 -33.27 -5.03 14.14
C VAL A 23 -33.05 -6.09 13.05
N ILE A 24 -32.50 -5.66 11.91
CA ILE A 24 -32.19 -6.54 10.77
C ILE A 24 -30.78 -7.12 10.96
N GLU A 25 -30.68 -8.44 11.12
CA GLU A 25 -29.39 -9.12 11.35
C GLU A 25 -28.52 -9.23 10.09
N SER A 26 -29.13 -9.35 8.90
CA SER A 26 -28.41 -9.44 7.63
C SER A 26 -29.13 -8.69 6.51
N LEU A 27 -28.38 -7.89 5.75
CA LEU A 27 -28.89 -7.19 4.57
C LEU A 27 -27.83 -7.18 3.47
N GLU A 28 -28.18 -7.76 2.33
CA GLU A 28 -27.44 -7.60 1.08
C GLU A 28 -27.90 -6.32 0.37
N ALA A 29 -26.94 -5.62 -0.23
CA ALA A 29 -27.20 -4.39 -0.97
C ALA A 29 -26.50 -4.44 -2.31
N HIS A 30 -27.17 -3.88 -3.31
CA HIS A 30 -26.60 -3.58 -4.61
C HIS A 30 -26.28 -2.08 -4.65
N ALA A 31 -25.02 -1.74 -4.92
CA ALA A 31 -24.54 -0.36 -4.85
C ALA A 31 -23.85 0.04 -6.14
N GLU A 32 -24.26 1.16 -6.73
CA GLU A 32 -23.67 1.68 -7.96
C GLU A 32 -23.13 3.09 -7.74
N PHE A 33 -21.81 3.20 -7.58
CA PHE A 33 -21.08 4.46 -7.41
C PHE A 33 -19.94 4.55 -8.44
N PRO A 34 -20.23 4.97 -9.69
CA PRO A 34 -19.26 4.94 -10.78
C PRO A 34 -17.98 5.73 -10.47
N ASP A 35 -18.10 6.93 -9.88
CA ASP A 35 -16.95 7.78 -9.54
C ASP A 35 -16.03 7.15 -8.48
N LYS A 36 -16.62 6.43 -7.50
CA LYS A 36 -15.83 5.73 -6.49
C LYS A 36 -15.19 4.47 -7.02
N PHE A 37 -15.82 3.80 -7.99
CA PHE A 37 -15.21 2.64 -8.63
C PHE A 37 -14.06 3.03 -9.56
N SER A 38 -14.14 4.16 -10.28
CA SER A 38 -13.00 4.66 -11.06
C SER A 38 -11.84 5.05 -10.15
N GLU A 39 -12.12 5.71 -9.01
CA GLU A 39 -11.09 6.06 -8.01
C GLU A 39 -10.36 4.81 -7.47
N VAL A 40 -11.09 3.71 -7.22
CA VAL A 40 -10.49 2.43 -6.80
C VAL A 40 -9.61 1.83 -7.90
N GLU A 41 -10.05 1.84 -9.16
CA GLU A 41 -9.24 1.35 -10.27
C GLU A 41 -7.95 2.17 -10.47
N GLU A 42 -8.03 3.49 -10.32
CA GLU A 42 -6.87 4.39 -10.37
C GLU A 42 -5.89 4.09 -9.23
N ILE A 43 -6.37 3.96 -8.00
CA ILE A 43 -5.53 3.62 -6.83
C ILE A 43 -4.86 2.25 -7.03
N CYS A 44 -5.59 1.25 -7.52
CA CYS A 44 -5.03 -0.07 -7.81
C CYS A 44 -3.92 0.00 -8.88
N ASN A 45 -4.10 0.78 -9.93
CA ASN A 45 -3.07 0.98 -10.95
C ASN A 45 -1.84 1.74 -10.40
N GLU A 46 -2.04 2.71 -9.52
CA GLU A 46 -0.95 3.40 -8.85
C GLU A 46 -0.17 2.44 -7.93
N LEU A 47 -0.86 1.59 -7.18
CA LEU A 47 -0.24 0.60 -6.27
C LEU A 47 0.69 -0.37 -7.02
N ASP A 48 0.30 -0.87 -8.19
CA ASP A 48 1.17 -1.75 -9.00
C ASP A 48 2.47 -1.08 -9.39
N SER A 49 2.38 0.17 -9.86
CA SER A 49 3.57 0.95 -10.21
C SER A 49 4.47 1.16 -8.99
N MET A 50 3.87 1.34 -7.81
CA MET A 50 4.61 1.48 -6.55
C MET A 50 5.24 0.16 -6.08
N TYR A 51 4.62 -0.99 -6.34
CA TYR A 51 5.21 -2.31 -6.07
C TYR A 51 6.49 -2.53 -6.90
N ASP A 52 6.44 -2.25 -8.20
CA ASP A 52 7.60 -2.33 -9.08
C ASP A 52 8.74 -1.40 -8.62
N VAL A 53 8.40 -0.16 -8.27
CA VAL A 53 9.38 0.81 -7.77
C VAL A 53 9.96 0.37 -6.43
N ARG A 54 9.15 -0.17 -5.51
CA ARG A 54 9.60 -0.69 -4.22
C ARG A 54 10.66 -1.78 -4.39
N ASP A 55 10.43 -2.72 -5.30
CA ASP A 55 11.33 -3.84 -5.52
C ASP A 55 12.65 -3.35 -6.12
N ARG A 56 12.60 -2.45 -7.10
CA ARG A 56 13.80 -1.81 -7.66
C ARG A 56 14.61 -1.04 -6.61
N LEU A 57 13.94 -0.23 -5.78
CA LEU A 57 14.61 0.53 -4.70
C LEU A 57 15.18 -0.39 -3.62
N THR A 58 14.55 -1.54 -3.38
CA THR A 58 15.05 -2.55 -2.43
C THR A 58 16.33 -3.18 -2.95
N THR A 59 16.38 -3.54 -4.23
CA THR A 59 17.59 -4.07 -4.88
C THR A 59 18.72 -3.04 -4.87
N ASP A 60 18.48 -1.80 -5.31
CA ASP A 60 19.50 -0.73 -5.31
C ASP A 60 20.06 -0.44 -3.90
N LEU A 61 19.21 -0.42 -2.87
CA LEU A 61 19.66 -0.25 -1.49
C LEU A 61 20.55 -1.41 -1.04
N THR A 62 20.16 -2.65 -1.35
CA THR A 62 20.89 -3.86 -0.96
C THR A 62 22.26 -3.94 -1.64
N GLU A 63 22.33 -3.58 -2.94
CA GLU A 63 23.58 -3.50 -3.68
C GLU A 63 24.52 -2.44 -3.07
N LYS A 64 24.01 -1.25 -2.78
CA LYS A 64 24.79 -0.17 -2.15
C LYS A 64 25.26 -0.52 -0.74
N GLN A 65 24.44 -1.23 0.05
CA GLN A 65 24.82 -1.74 1.37
C GLN A 65 25.93 -2.79 1.28
N SER A 66 25.85 -3.69 0.29
CA SER A 66 26.89 -4.70 0.06
C SER A 66 28.22 -4.05 -0.32
N LEU A 67 28.19 -3.06 -1.22
CA LEU A 67 29.36 -2.25 -1.59
C LEU A 67 29.93 -1.47 -0.41
N LEU A 68 29.07 -0.92 0.46
CA LEU A 68 29.49 -0.23 1.68
C LEU A 68 30.23 -1.18 2.61
N MET A 69 29.69 -2.38 2.85
CA MET A 69 30.33 -3.40 3.68
C MET A 69 31.70 -3.82 3.11
N GLU A 70 31.80 -4.04 1.81
CA GLU A 70 33.07 -4.37 1.14
C GLU A 70 34.13 -3.28 1.35
N VAL A 71 33.74 -2.00 1.26
CA VAL A 71 34.64 -0.87 1.49
C VAL A 71 35.06 -0.77 2.96
N VAL A 72 34.18 -1.09 3.91
CA VAL A 72 34.54 -1.15 5.34
C VAL A 72 35.59 -2.23 5.58
N VAL A 73 35.38 -3.46 5.07
CA VAL A 73 36.37 -4.55 5.25
C VAL A 73 37.74 -4.15 4.69
N ARG A 74 37.79 -3.58 3.48
CA ARG A 74 39.05 -3.11 2.89
C ARG A 74 39.69 -1.95 3.65
N ALA A 75 38.90 -1.08 4.28
CA ALA A 75 39.41 -0.01 5.10
C ALA A 75 40.08 -0.56 6.37
N GLU A 76 39.46 -1.57 7.00
CA GLU A 76 40.04 -2.27 8.17
C GLU A 76 41.32 -3.03 7.80
N ASP A 77 41.34 -3.74 6.66
CA ASP A 77 42.55 -4.41 6.18
C ASP A 77 43.72 -3.43 5.98
N ALA A 78 43.43 -2.22 5.45
CA ALA A 78 44.44 -1.18 5.26
C ALA A 78 44.96 -0.60 6.60
N ILE A 79 44.12 -0.53 7.62
CA ILE A 79 44.54 -0.16 8.99
C ILE A 79 45.48 -1.22 9.55
N VAL A 80 45.16 -2.50 9.39
CA VAL A 80 45.99 -3.62 9.89
C VAL A 80 47.39 -3.63 9.26
N ILE A 81 47.53 -3.16 8.02
CA ILE A 81 48.80 -3.08 7.29
C ILE A 81 49.53 -1.73 7.54
N ASP A 82 48.96 -0.82 8.36
CA ASP A 82 49.47 0.53 8.65
C ASP A 82 49.66 1.45 7.41
N ASP A 83 48.95 1.18 6.31
CA ASP A 83 48.98 2.04 5.11
C ASP A 83 47.97 3.18 5.21
N LEU A 84 48.40 4.30 5.80
CA LEU A 84 47.58 5.49 6.02
C LEU A 84 47.07 6.16 4.73
N ASP A 85 47.78 6.02 3.61
CA ASP A 85 47.36 6.60 2.33
C ASP A 85 46.20 5.81 1.72
N LEU A 86 46.21 4.48 1.85
CA LEU A 86 45.09 3.62 1.48
C LEU A 86 43.89 3.85 2.40
N VAL A 87 44.10 3.96 3.70
CA VAL A 87 43.03 4.26 4.68
C VAL A 87 42.31 5.56 4.31
N ARG A 88 43.04 6.64 4.03
CA ARG A 88 42.43 7.93 3.64
C ARG A 88 41.57 7.83 2.38
N LYS A 89 42.03 7.05 1.38
CA LYS A 89 41.26 6.79 0.14
C LYS A 89 39.98 6.01 0.42
N TYR A 90 40.07 4.93 1.20
CA TYR A 90 38.90 4.11 1.55
C TYR A 90 37.89 4.86 2.42
N TYR A 91 38.32 5.66 3.40
CA TYR A 91 37.41 6.48 4.21
C TYR A 91 36.72 7.58 3.40
N THR A 92 37.42 8.18 2.43
CA THR A 92 36.79 9.15 1.51
C THR A 92 35.72 8.46 0.66
N ARG A 93 36.02 7.27 0.15
CA ARG A 93 35.06 6.44 -0.60
C ARG A 93 33.88 6.00 0.28
N LEU A 94 34.14 5.61 1.53
CA LEU A 94 33.13 5.20 2.51
C LEU A 94 32.15 6.34 2.76
N ARG A 95 32.65 7.57 2.98
CA ARG A 95 31.79 8.75 3.19
C ARG A 95 30.88 9.05 2.00
N ASN A 96 31.39 8.87 0.78
CA ASN A 96 30.59 9.05 -0.43
C ASN A 96 29.52 7.96 -0.57
N MET A 97 29.90 6.70 -0.30
CA MET A 97 28.99 5.56 -0.35
C MET A 97 27.89 5.66 0.70
N ASP A 98 28.24 6.03 1.93
CA ASP A 98 27.30 6.24 3.03
C ASP A 98 26.28 7.35 2.71
N ARG A 99 26.70 8.46 2.09
CA ARG A 99 25.75 9.48 1.58
C ARG A 99 24.80 8.89 0.54
N SER A 100 25.30 8.07 -0.38
CA SER A 100 24.49 7.41 -1.42
C SER A 100 23.47 6.42 -0.84
N VAL A 101 23.88 5.60 0.14
CA VAL A 101 23.01 4.66 0.85
C VAL A 101 21.92 5.42 1.61
N ARG A 102 22.26 6.50 2.31
CA ARG A 102 21.27 7.34 3.01
C ARG A 102 20.24 7.94 2.07
N GLN A 103 20.67 8.42 0.90
CA GLN A 103 19.77 8.94 -0.12
C GLN A 103 18.82 7.85 -0.66
N ALA A 104 19.34 6.66 -0.96
CA ALA A 104 18.53 5.52 -1.42
C ALA A 104 17.52 5.08 -0.35
N PHE A 105 17.93 5.03 0.92
CA PHE A 105 17.05 4.74 2.05
C PHE A 105 15.94 5.77 2.19
N GLN A 106 16.25 7.06 2.09
CA GLN A 106 15.25 8.13 2.19
C GLN A 106 14.24 8.06 1.03
N LEU A 107 14.68 7.75 -0.19
CA LEU A 107 13.79 7.55 -1.32
C LEU A 107 12.84 6.37 -1.11
N ARG A 108 13.36 5.25 -0.59
CA ARG A 108 12.55 4.09 -0.21
C ARG A 108 11.53 4.43 0.88
N ALA A 109 11.94 5.17 1.91
CA ALA A 109 11.06 5.56 3.00
C ALA A 109 9.89 6.43 2.50
N ASN A 110 10.19 7.43 1.65
CA ASN A 110 9.16 8.27 1.03
C ASN A 110 8.20 7.46 0.13
N ASN A 111 8.74 6.51 -0.65
CA ASN A 111 7.90 5.64 -1.49
C ASN A 111 6.99 4.75 -0.62
N HIS A 112 7.51 4.21 0.47
CA HIS A 112 6.75 3.39 1.39
C HIS A 112 5.63 4.19 2.09
N GLU A 113 5.89 5.43 2.47
CA GLU A 113 4.88 6.31 3.07
C GLU A 113 3.71 6.57 2.10
N ARG A 114 4.01 6.92 0.84
CA ARG A 114 3.00 7.09 -0.22
C ARG A 114 2.18 5.83 -0.46
N PHE A 115 2.85 4.68 -0.51
CA PHE A 115 2.21 3.38 -0.68
C PHE A 115 1.23 3.07 0.47
N VAL A 116 1.63 3.31 1.71
CA VAL A 116 0.75 3.11 2.88
C VAL A 116 -0.42 4.09 2.85
N GLU A 117 -0.22 5.33 2.39
CA GLU A 117 -1.30 6.29 2.22
C GLU A 117 -2.33 5.84 1.18
N ALA A 118 -1.88 5.38 0.00
CA ALA A 118 -2.74 4.84 -1.05
C ALA A 118 -3.55 3.62 -0.54
N LEU A 119 -2.90 2.69 0.17
CA LEU A 119 -3.58 1.55 0.79
C LEU A 119 -4.63 1.97 1.83
N ARG A 120 -4.36 3.00 2.64
CA ARG A 120 -5.35 3.54 3.59
C ARG A 120 -6.57 4.10 2.87
N ARG A 121 -6.39 4.81 1.75
CA ARG A 121 -7.48 5.33 0.93
C ARG A 121 -8.34 4.19 0.37
N LEU A 122 -7.69 3.17 -0.19
CA LEU A 122 -8.38 1.98 -0.70
C LEU A 122 -9.19 1.26 0.40
N HIS A 123 -8.57 1.02 1.56
CA HIS A 123 -9.27 0.40 2.69
C HIS A 123 -10.45 1.23 3.18
N LYS A 124 -10.35 2.56 3.17
CA LYS A 124 -11.47 3.45 3.55
C LYS A 124 -12.65 3.28 2.59
N ILE A 125 -12.40 3.18 1.28
CA ILE A 125 -13.47 2.96 0.28
C ILE A 125 -14.11 1.58 0.48
N ILE A 126 -13.31 0.54 0.73
CA ILE A 126 -13.83 -0.82 1.01
C ILE A 126 -14.69 -0.83 2.27
N GLU A 127 -14.27 -0.12 3.33
CA GLU A 127 -15.05 0.00 4.56
C GLU A 127 -16.37 0.75 4.32
N GLN A 128 -16.35 1.85 3.56
CA GLN A 128 -17.56 2.57 3.17
C GLN A 128 -18.51 1.68 2.35
N ALA A 129 -17.98 0.86 1.44
CA ALA A 129 -18.77 -0.09 0.67
C ALA A 129 -19.32 -1.25 1.53
N ALA A 130 -18.60 -1.65 2.57
CA ALA A 130 -19.05 -2.65 3.53
C ALA A 130 -20.19 -2.12 4.42
N LYS A 131 -20.17 -0.82 4.77
CA LYS A 131 -21.24 -0.13 5.53
C LYS A 131 -22.57 -0.01 4.75
N LEU A 132 -22.56 -0.22 3.43
CA LEU A 132 -23.81 -0.31 2.65
C LEU A 132 -24.56 -1.63 2.90
N ARG A 133 -23.98 -2.58 3.64
CA ARG A 133 -24.55 -3.90 3.94
C ARG A 133 -24.52 -4.17 5.44
N CYS A 134 -25.42 -5.03 5.93
CA CYS A 134 -25.48 -5.38 7.36
C CYS A 134 -25.22 -6.86 7.60
N GLY A 135 -24.53 -7.16 8.70
CA GLY A 135 -24.29 -8.52 9.17
C GLY A 135 -23.16 -9.26 8.44
N GLU A 136 -23.35 -10.56 8.26
CA GLU A 136 -22.43 -11.47 7.58
C GLU A 136 -21.95 -11.00 6.18
N PRO A 137 -22.82 -10.48 5.29
CA PRO A 137 -22.39 -10.03 3.95
C PRO A 137 -21.41 -8.85 3.98
N SER A 138 -21.44 -8.01 5.02
CA SER A 138 -20.46 -6.93 5.20
C SER A 138 -19.05 -7.49 5.42
N ARG A 139 -18.91 -8.52 6.26
CA ARG A 139 -17.63 -9.18 6.56
C ARG A 139 -17.08 -9.95 5.36
N LYS A 140 -17.95 -10.64 4.63
CA LYS A 140 -17.59 -11.41 3.42
C LYS A 140 -16.96 -10.52 2.36
N ILE A 141 -17.50 -9.31 2.13
CA ILE A 141 -16.94 -8.37 1.16
C ILE A 141 -15.58 -7.83 1.59
N VAL A 142 -15.39 -7.50 2.87
CA VAL A 142 -14.06 -7.05 3.33
C VAL A 142 -13.02 -8.16 3.13
N SER A 143 -13.37 -9.41 3.39
CA SER A 143 -12.48 -10.57 3.15
C SER A 143 -12.19 -10.73 1.66
N ALA A 144 -13.23 -10.77 0.83
CA ALA A 144 -13.10 -10.97 -0.61
C ALA A 144 -12.38 -9.82 -1.31
N CYS A 145 -12.59 -8.56 -0.90
CA CYS A 145 -11.83 -7.43 -1.41
C CYS A 145 -10.36 -7.51 -1.01
N ARG A 146 -10.03 -7.99 0.21
CA ARG A 146 -8.62 -8.19 0.62
C ARG A 146 -7.96 -9.33 -0.15
N GLU A 147 -8.67 -10.42 -0.38
CA GLU A 147 -8.21 -11.54 -1.22
C GLU A 147 -8.03 -11.09 -2.68
N ALA A 148 -8.96 -10.32 -3.23
CA ALA A 148 -8.85 -9.77 -4.58
C ALA A 148 -7.69 -8.78 -4.75
N ILE A 149 -7.33 -8.03 -3.70
CA ILE A 149 -6.11 -7.20 -3.69
C ILE A 149 -4.85 -8.08 -3.68
N ALA A 150 -4.87 -9.20 -2.94
CA ALA A 150 -3.74 -10.13 -2.88
C ALA A 150 -3.54 -10.89 -4.20
N ASP A 151 -4.63 -11.21 -4.90
CA ASP A 151 -4.64 -11.93 -6.19
C ASP A 151 -4.57 -11.00 -7.42
N ASP A 152 -4.36 -9.69 -7.23
CA ASP A 152 -4.28 -8.65 -8.28
C ASP A 152 -5.47 -8.65 -9.26
N ASN A 153 -6.67 -8.98 -8.78
CA ASN A 153 -7.84 -9.16 -9.64
C ASN A 153 -8.75 -7.93 -9.65
N LYS A 154 -8.23 -6.86 -10.27
CA LYS A 154 -8.87 -5.53 -10.36
C LYS A 154 -10.30 -5.56 -10.93
N SER A 155 -10.53 -6.45 -11.90
CA SER A 155 -11.84 -6.59 -12.56
C SER A 155 -12.93 -7.18 -11.66
N ILE A 156 -12.53 -7.94 -10.64
CA ILE A 156 -13.44 -8.59 -9.69
C ILE A 156 -13.75 -7.65 -8.53
N LEU A 157 -12.82 -6.77 -8.14
CA LEU A 157 -13.04 -5.74 -7.11
C LEU A 157 -14.26 -4.86 -7.39
N ALA A 158 -14.37 -4.31 -8.60
CA ALA A 158 -15.54 -3.51 -9.00
C ALA A 158 -16.84 -4.34 -8.99
N LYS A 159 -16.78 -5.62 -9.33
CA LYS A 159 -17.93 -6.54 -9.30
C LYS A 159 -18.37 -6.89 -7.88
N TYR A 160 -17.42 -7.20 -6.99
CA TYR A 160 -17.69 -7.46 -5.57
C TYR A 160 -18.25 -6.24 -4.87
N LEU A 161 -17.75 -5.05 -5.20
CA LEU A 161 -18.29 -3.81 -4.65
C LEU A 161 -19.73 -3.56 -5.12
N LYS A 162 -20.05 -3.80 -6.40
CA LYS A 162 -21.40 -3.62 -6.97
C LYS A 162 -22.42 -4.64 -6.47
N PHE A 163 -22.13 -5.94 -6.61
CA PHE A 163 -23.09 -7.02 -6.42
C PHE A 163 -22.94 -7.78 -5.10
N GLY A 164 -21.79 -7.66 -4.42
CA GLY A 164 -21.43 -8.55 -3.33
C GLY A 164 -20.72 -9.82 -3.81
N VAL A 165 -20.50 -10.76 -2.89
CA VAL A 165 -19.89 -12.08 -3.14
C VAL A 165 -20.97 -13.14 -3.14
#